data_AF-A0A2E9HJ25-F1
#
_entry.id   AF-A0A2E9HJ25-F1
#
_cell.length_a   1.000
_cell.length_b   1.000
_cell.length_c   1.000
_cell.angle_alpha   90.00
_cell.angle_beta   90.00
_cell.angle_gamma   90.00
#
_symmetry.space_group_name_H-M   'P 1'
#
loop_
_entity.id
_entity.type
_entity.pdbx_description
1 polymer ?
#
loop_
_entity_poly.entity_id
_entity_poly.type
_entity_poly.pdbx_seq_one_letter_code
_entity_poly.pdbx_strand_id
1 'polypeptide(L)' 'MKPITRTELAAHSLAELHGLLRQVFNALAVSAPASGQHSDALASLKTIRAEIASRDPAP' A
#
# COMPACT_ATOMS: atom_id res chain seq x y z
N MET A 1 -11.06 -1.50 5.43
CA MET A 1 -9.77 -2.21 5.27
C MET A 1 -8.90 -1.77 6.42
N LYS A 2 -8.07 -2.63 7.00
CA LYS A 2 -7.13 -2.18 8.04
C LYS A 2 -5.87 -1.60 7.37
N PRO A 3 -5.31 -0.48 7.85
CA PRO A 3 -4.09 0.07 7.29
C PRO A 3 -2.93 -0.92 7.44
N ILE A 4 -2.19 -1.14 6.34
CA ILE A 4 -1.05 -2.06 6.31
C ILE A 4 0.16 -1.38 6.96
N THR A 5 0.80 -2.09 7.88
CA THR A 5 1.94 -1.61 8.64
C THR A 5 3.27 -2.00 7.99
N ARG A 6 4.32 -1.23 8.27
CA ARG A 6 5.66 -1.50 7.70
C ARG A 6 6.21 -2.87 8.08
N THR A 7 5.89 -3.36 9.29
CA THR A 7 6.28 -4.68 9.76
C THR A 7 5.62 -5.81 8.99
N GLU A 8 4.37 -5.64 8.57
CA GLU A 8 3.69 -6.61 7.70
C GLU A 8 4.36 -6.62 6.31
N LEU A 9 4.65 -5.44 5.77
CA LEU A 9 5.37 -5.29 4.49
C LEU A 9 6.80 -5.83 4.54
N ALA A 10 7.44 -5.80 5.71
CA ALA A 10 8.79 -6.33 5.93
C ALA A 10 8.91 -7.79 5.49
N ALA A 11 7.87 -8.59 5.76
CA ALA A 11 7.81 -10.02 5.45
C ALA A 11 7.52 -10.33 3.97
N HIS A 12 7.11 -9.35 3.17
CA HIS A 12 6.80 -9.54 1.75
C HIS A 12 8.02 -9.31 0.87
N SER A 13 8.10 -10.03 -0.25
CA SER A 13 9.05 -9.79 -1.34
C SER A 13 8.68 -8.54 -2.16
N LEU A 14 9.62 -8.00 -2.96
CA LEU A 14 9.35 -6.84 -3.82
C LEU A 14 8.18 -7.08 -4.80
N ALA A 15 8.09 -8.29 -5.36
CA ALA A 15 7.00 -8.66 -6.26
C ALA A 15 5.64 -8.67 -5.55
N GLU A 16 5.58 -9.19 -4.32
CA GLU A 16 4.38 -9.17 -3.49
C GLU A 16 4.00 -7.75 -3.08
N LEU A 17 4.98 -6.89 -2.77
CA LEU A 17 4.74 -5.47 -2.51
C LEU A 17 4.10 -4.76 -3.72
N HIS A 18 4.55 -5.05 -4.94
CA HIS A 18 3.91 -4.55 -6.15
C HIS A 18 2.48 -5.11 -6.35
N GLY A 19 2.26 -6.38 -6.00
CA GLY A 19 0.92 -6.98 -5.98
C GLY A 19 -0.03 -6.29 -5.00
N LEU A 20 0.43 -6.07 -3.76
CA LEU A 20 -0.30 -5.36 -2.71
C LEU A 20 -0.59 -3.91 -3.10
N LEU A 21 0.39 -3.22 -3.71
CA LEU A 21 0.21 -1.85 -4.20
C LEU A 21 -0.96 -1.78 -5.18
N ARG A 22 -1.04 -2.73 -6.12
CA ARG A 22 -2.14 -2.79 -7.09
C ARG A 22 -3.48 -3.07 -6.42
N GLN A 23 -3.54 -3.98 -5.45
CA GLN A 23 -4.77 -4.28 -4.72
C GLN A 23 -5.28 -3.05 -3.94
N VAL A 24 -4.39 -2.36 -3.22
CA VAL A 24 -4.73 -1.15 -2.45
C VAL A 24 -5.15 -0.02 -3.37
N PHE A 25 -4.49 0.15 -4.52
CA PHE A 25 -4.86 1.15 -5.52
C PHE A 25 -6.28 0.88 -6.07
N ASN A 26 -6.59 -0.37 -6.41
CA ASN A 26 -7.93 -0.75 -6.88
C ASN A 26 -8.99 -0.53 -5.78
N ALA A 27 -8.67 -0.88 -4.53
CA ALA A 27 -9.57 -0.65 -3.40
C ALA A 27 -9.83 0.84 -3.17
N LEU A 28 -8.81 1.69 -3.36
CA LEU A 28 -8.94 3.14 -3.29
C LEU A 28 -9.86 3.66 -4.41
N ALA A 29 -9.67 3.20 -5.65
CA ALA A 29 -10.45 3.62 -6.81
C ALA A 29 -11.95 3.27 -6.69
N VAL A 30 -12.29 2.17 -6.00
CA VAL A 30 -13.68 1.74 -5.77
C VAL A 30 -14.27 2.38 -4.50
N SER A 31 -13.43 2.86 -3.58
CA SER A 31 -13.90 3.44 -2.31
C SER A 31 -14.55 4.81 -2.50
N ALA A 32 -15.61 5.05 -1.72
CA ALA A 32 -16.25 6.37 -1.71
C ALA A 32 -15.29 7.43 -1.14
N PRO A 33 -15.21 8.63 -1.75
CA PRO A 33 -14.41 9.73 -1.23
C PRO A 33 -14.76 10.04 0.23
N ALA A 34 -13.75 10.37 1.04
CA ALA A 34 -13.90 10.69 2.47
C ALA A 34 -14.46 9.56 3.38
N SER A 35 -14.58 8.33 2.87
CA SER A 35 -14.86 7.18 3.74
C SER A 35 -13.61 6.77 4.54
N GLY A 36 -13.81 6.19 5.73
CA GLY A 36 -12.69 5.62 6.51
C GLY A 36 -11.88 4.59 5.73
N GLN A 37 -12.55 3.86 4.84
CA GLN A 37 -11.92 2.90 3.94
C GLN A 37 -10.99 3.57 2.91
N HIS A 38 -11.35 4.76 2.43
CA HIS A 38 -10.50 5.56 1.54
C HIS A 38 -9.27 6.10 2.29
N SER A 39 -9.41 6.56 3.53
CA SER A 39 -8.25 6.99 4.33
C SER A 39 -7.29 5.84 4.65
N ASP A 40 -7.83 4.67 4.99
CA ASP A 40 -7.03 3.48 5.29
C ASP A 40 -6.28 2.98 4.05
N ALA A 41 -6.94 3.02 2.88
CA ALA A 41 -6.32 2.69 1.60
C ALA A 41 -5.22 3.67 1.23
N LEU A 42 -5.45 4.97 1.41
CA LEU A 42 -4.44 5.98 1.13
C LEU A 42 -3.22 5.86 2.04
N ALA A 43 -3.43 5.57 3.33
CA ALA A 43 -2.35 5.32 4.28
C ALA A 43 -1.53 4.09 3.87
N SER A 44 -2.21 2.98 3.57
CA SER A 44 -1.56 1.73 3.13
C SER A 44 -0.75 1.92 1.85
N LEU A 45 -1.29 2.67 0.87
CA LEU A 45 -0.63 2.95 -0.40
C LEU A 45 0.67 3.73 -0.21
N LYS A 46 0.66 4.73 0.68
CA LYS A 46 1.87 5.48 1.04
C LYS A 46 2.92 4.59 1.70
N THR A 47 2.53 3.74 2.64
CA THR A 47 3.45 2.83 3.33
C THR A 47 4.08 1.83 2.37
N ILE A 48 3.28 1.21 1.49
CA ILE A 48 3.78 0.25 0.49
C ILE A 48 4.77 0.91 -0.45
N ARG A 49 4.44 2.10 -0.97
CA ARG A 49 5.32 2.84 -1.88
C ARG A 49 6.64 3.26 -1.21
N ALA A 50 6.61 3.65 0.06
CA ALA A 50 7.81 3.96 0.84
C ALA A 50 8.68 2.72 1.05
N GLU A 51 8.09 1.56 1.34
CA GLU A 51 8.83 0.32 1.50
C GLU A 51 9.45 -0.16 0.19
N ILE A 52 8.73 -0.07 -0.94
CA ILE A 52 9.28 -0.35 -2.27
C ILE A 52 10.48 0.57 -2.55
N ALA A 53 10.32 1.88 -2.39
CA ALA A 53 11.40 2.84 -2.62
C ALA A 53 12.61 2.63 -1.69
N SER A 54 12.38 2.11 -0.48
CA SER A 54 13.45 1.78 0.46
C SER A 54 14.26 0.54 0.04
N ARG A 55 13.69 -0.38 -0.74
CA ARG A 55 14.31 -1.66 -1.13
C ARG A 55 14.84 -1.64 -2.55
N ASP A 56 14.13 -0.93 -3.42
CA ASP A 56 14.52 -0.65 -4.78
C ASP A 56 14.51 0.87 -4.95
N PRO A 57 15.58 1.54 -4.47
CA PRO A 57 15.81 2.94 -4.79
C PRO A 57 16.14 3.02 -6.28
N ALA A 58 15.12 2.96 -7.13
CA ALA A 58 15.28 3.24 -8.53
C ALA A 58 15.87 4.65 -8.69
N PRO A 59 16.83 4.86 -9.62
CA PRO A 59 17.42 6.17 -9.90
C PRO A 59 16.40 7.18 -10.44
#